data_AF-A0A6M9PLC0-F1
#
_entry.id   AF-A0A6M9PLC0-F1
#
_cell.length_a   1.000
_cell.length_b   1.000
_cell.length_c   1.000
_cell.angle_alpha   90.00
_cell.angle_beta   90.00
_cell.angle_gamma   90.00
#
_symmetry.space_group_name_H-M   'P 1'
#
loop_
_entity.id
_entity.type
_entity.pdbx_description
1 polymer ?
#
loop_
_entity_poly.entity_id
_entity_poly.type
_entity_poly.pdbx_seq_one_letter_code
_entity_poly.pdbx_strand_id
1 'polypeptide(L)'
;MVSINVTVTQHANVRMRERQITNAMLFDVLRHGLIRREPEPDLRHSGIKCQMERYSGGSNIAVVVNVDFPSDGVVVITVFGIS
;
A
#
# COMPACT_ATOMS: atom_id res chain seq x y z
N MET A 1 5.90 -3.32 20.33
CA MET A 1 5.43 -2.86 19.00
C MET A 1 6.32 -3.52 17.97
N VAL A 2 5.77 -4.35 17.08
CA VAL A 2 6.54 -4.99 16.01
C VAL A 2 6.67 -3.99 14.86
N SER A 3 7.86 -3.84 14.30
CA SER A 3 8.12 -3.02 13.12
C SER A 3 8.35 -3.91 11.91
N ILE A 4 7.82 -3.50 10.76
CA ILE A 4 8.00 -4.16 9.47
C ILE A 4 8.61 -3.16 8.49
N ASN A 5 9.51 -3.65 7.62
CA ASN A 5 10.13 -2.81 6.61
C ASN A 5 9.13 -2.53 5.47
N VAL A 6 9.04 -1.26 5.07
CA VAL A 6 8.20 -0.81 3.96
C VAL A 6 9.08 -0.27 2.85
N THR A 7 9.00 -0.89 1.68
CA THR A 7 9.72 -0.47 0.47
C THR A 7 8.74 0.17 -0.51
N VAL A 8 8.91 1.46 -0.79
CA VAL A 8 8.08 2.17 -1.78
C VAL A 8 8.77 2.12 -3.14
N THR A 9 8.11 1.50 -4.12
CA THR A 9 8.66 1.42 -5.48
C THR A 9 8.78 2.79 -6.13
N GLN A 10 9.65 2.93 -7.14
CA GLN A 10 9.74 4.15 -7.94
C GLN A 10 8.39 4.50 -8.59
N HIS A 11 7.67 3.50 -9.09
CA HIS A 11 6.34 3.68 -9.65
C HIS A 11 5.37 4.30 -8.63
N ALA A 12 5.29 3.74 -7.42
CA ALA A 12 4.45 4.27 -6.35
C ALA A 12 4.83 5.71 -5.97
N ASN A 13 6.13 6.03 -5.86
CA ASN A 13 6.58 7.39 -5.57
C ASN A 13 6.13 8.42 -6.62
N VAL A 14 6.23 8.08 -7.92
CA VAL A 14 5.73 8.94 -9.01
C VAL A 14 4.22 9.15 -8.87
N ARG A 15 3.48 8.05 -8.66
CA ARG A 15 2.02 8.08 -8.47
C ARG A 15 1.55 8.87 -7.26
N MET A 16 2.31 8.84 -6.16
CA MET A 16 2.04 9.63 -4.98
C MET A 16 2.22 11.13 -5.27
N ARG A 17 3.31 11.51 -5.96
CA ARG A 17 3.57 12.90 -6.33
C ARG A 17 2.50 13.48 -7.25
N GLU A 18 2.09 12.74 -8.28
CA GLU A 18 1.03 13.15 -9.22
C GLU A 18 -0.32 13.41 -8.54
N ARG A 19 -0.59 12.71 -7.42
CA ARG A 19 -1.87 12.73 -6.70
C ARG A 19 -1.82 13.46 -5.37
N GLN A 20 -0.71 14.13 -5.07
CA GLN A 20 -0.49 14.84 -3.81
C GLN A 20 -0.66 13.95 -2.56
N ILE A 21 -0.34 12.66 -2.67
CA ILE A 21 -0.41 11.71 -1.56
C ILE A 21 0.92 11.74 -0.81
N THR A 22 0.86 12.03 0.48
CA THR A 22 2.06 12.14 1.33
C THR A 22 2.45 10.80 1.97
N ASN A 23 3.69 10.69 2.46
CA ASN A 23 4.11 9.55 3.25
C ASN A 23 3.25 9.36 4.51
N ALA A 24 2.81 10.45 5.14
CA ALA A 24 1.93 10.38 6.32
C ALA A 24 0.61 9.67 5.97
N MET A 25 0.00 10.04 4.84
CA MET A 25 -1.22 9.40 4.34
C MET A 25 -0.99 7.94 3.94
N LEU A 26 0.10 7.64 3.25
CA LEU A 26 0.49 6.25 2.92
C LEU A 26 0.61 5.39 4.18
N PHE A 27 1.39 5.83 5.18
CA PHE A 27 1.58 5.06 6.41
C PHE A 27 0.31 4.95 7.25
N ASP A 28 -0.59 5.92 7.17
CA ASP A 28 -1.90 5.84 7.81
C ASP A 28 -2.80 4.78 7.16
N VAL A 29 -2.77 4.65 5.83
CA VAL A 29 -3.42 3.53 5.12
C VAL A 29 -2.76 2.19 5.48
N LEU A 30 -1.43 2.10 5.53
CA LEU A 30 -0.75 0.84 5.85
C LEU A 30 -1.00 0.36 7.29
N ARG A 31 -1.17 1.29 8.25
CA ARG A 31 -1.41 0.94 9.66
C ARG A 31 -2.87 0.67 9.98
N HIS A 32 -3.79 1.41 9.35
CA HIS A 32 -5.19 1.47 9.76
C HIS A 32 -6.17 1.23 8.62
N GLY A 33 -5.68 0.96 7.41
CA GLY A 33 -6.51 0.71 6.24
C GLY A 33 -7.20 -0.64 6.30
N LEU A 34 -8.30 -0.75 5.57
CA LEU A 34 -9.10 -1.97 5.47
C LEU A 34 -8.82 -2.66 4.14
N ILE A 35 -8.71 -3.99 4.18
CA ILE A 35 -8.67 -4.83 2.99
C ILE A 35 -10.12 -5.17 2.64
N ARG A 36 -10.64 -4.58 1.56
CA ARG A 36 -12.03 -4.80 1.11
C ARG A 36 -12.18 -5.87 0.04
N ARG A 37 -11.09 -6.16 -0.67
CA ARG A 37 -11.03 -7.19 -1.72
C ARG A 37 -10.19 -8.35 -1.20
N GLU A 38 -10.55 -9.56 -1.58
CA GLU A 38 -9.77 -10.74 -1.23
C GLU A 38 -8.32 -10.58 -1.72
N PRO A 39 -7.30 -10.77 -0.86
CA PRO A 39 -5.91 -10.79 -1.28
C PRO A 39 -5.66 -11.86 -2.34
N GLU A 40 -4.89 -11.50 -3.37
CA GLU A 40 -4.61 -12.39 -4.51
C GLU A 40 -3.14 -12.79 -4.51
N PRO A 41 -2.79 -14.06 -4.81
CA PRO A 41 -1.42 -14.43 -5.10
C PRO A 41 -0.86 -13.57 -6.24
N ASP A 42 0.37 -13.07 -6.08
CA ASP A 42 1.04 -12.36 -7.16
C ASP A 42 1.62 -13.37 -8.16
N LEU A 43 1.23 -13.27 -9.43
CA LEU A 43 1.70 -14.19 -10.48
C LEU A 43 3.17 -13.96 -10.86
N ARG A 44 3.76 -12.81 -10.47
CA ARG A 44 5.13 -12.43 -10.82
C ARG A 44 6.08 -12.45 -9.64
N HIS A 45 5.57 -12.41 -8.41
CA HIS A 45 6.35 -12.28 -7.19
C HIS A 45 5.87 -13.31 -6.15
N SER A 46 6.73 -13.73 -5.22
CA SER A 46 6.41 -14.80 -4.24
C SER A 46 5.37 -14.43 -3.19
N GLY A 47 4.91 -13.18 -3.15
CA GLY A 47 4.02 -12.67 -2.11
C GLY A 47 2.56 -12.56 -2.51
N ILE A 48 1.77 -12.03 -1.57
CA ILE A 48 0.33 -11.79 -1.71
C ILE A 48 0.10 -10.33 -2.02
N LYS A 49 -0.65 -10.05 -3.09
CA LYS A 49 -1.07 -8.72 -3.49
C LYS A 49 -2.35 -8.34 -2.73
N CYS A 50 -2.29 -7.25 -1.98
CA CYS A 50 -3.41 -6.72 -1.19
C CYS A 50 -3.71 -5.28 -1.58
N GLN A 51 -4.99 -4.92 -1.65
CA GLN A 51 -5.43 -3.52 -1.74
C GLN A 51 -5.98 -3.08 -0.39
N MET A 52 -5.35 -2.08 0.21
CA MET A 52 -5.77 -1.46 1.47
C MET A 52 -6.36 -0.08 1.20
N GLU A 53 -7.45 0.25 1.87
CA GLU A 53 -8.18 1.49 1.65
C GLU A 53 -8.40 2.26 2.95
N ARG A 54 -8.24 3.59 2.91
CA ARG A 54 -8.56 4.47 4.04
C ARG A 54 -8.85 5.90 3.59
N TYR A 55 -9.76 6.57 4.32
CA TYR A 55 -9.88 8.02 4.26
C TYR A 55 -8.76 8.67 5.08
N SER A 56 -7.92 9.49 4.47
CA SER A 56 -6.81 10.18 5.14
C SER A 56 -6.49 11.49 4.42
N GLY A 57 -6.14 12.54 5.17
CA GLY A 57 -5.81 13.84 4.59
C GLY A 57 -6.91 14.45 3.71
N GLY A 58 -8.19 14.15 3.99
CA GLY A 58 -9.32 14.67 3.21
C GLY A 58 -9.68 13.86 1.96
N SER A 59 -9.04 12.71 1.71
CA SER A 59 -9.25 11.89 0.51
C SER A 59 -9.36 10.40 0.84
N ASN A 60 -10.14 9.65 0.05
CA ASN A 60 -10.10 8.19 0.07
C ASN A 60 -8.91 7.70 -0.74
N ILE A 61 -8.06 6.89 -0.12
CA ILE A 61 -6.80 6.42 -0.70
C ILE A 61 -6.80 4.90 -0.72
N ALA A 62 -6.44 4.34 -1.86
CA ALA A 62 -6.06 2.94 -2.01
C ALA A 62 -4.54 2.82 -2.13
N VAL A 63 -3.98 1.84 -1.43
CA VAL A 63 -2.59 1.42 -1.55
C VAL A 63 -2.58 -0.05 -1.93
N VAL A 64 -1.89 -0.39 -3.02
CA VAL A 64 -1.66 -1.78 -3.42
C VAL A 64 -0.27 -2.18 -2.95
N VAL A 65 -0.21 -3.22 -2.15
CA VAL A 65 1.02 -3.78 -1.60
C VAL A 65 1.22 -5.21 -2.03
N ASN A 66 2.47 -5.64 -2.12
CA ASN A 66 2.85 -7.04 -2.08
C ASN A 66 3.42 -7.33 -0.68
N VAL A 67 2.87 -8.35 -0.01
CA VAL A 67 3.34 -8.83 1.30
C VAL A 67 4.00 -10.18 1.08
N ASP A 68 5.29 -10.27 1.38
CA ASP A 68 6.01 -11.54 1.37
C ASP A 68 5.85 -12.23 2.74
N PHE A 69 5.75 -13.55 2.74
CA PHE A 69 5.71 -14.36 3.97
C PHE A 69 6.49 -15.65 3.72
N PRO A 70 7.48 -16.02 4.55
CA PRO A 70 7.76 -15.54 5.91
C PRO A 70 8.68 -14.30 6.01
N SER A 71 9.09 -13.70 4.90
CA SER A 71 9.95 -12.50 4.90
C SER A 71 9.14 -11.26 5.31
N ASP A 72 9.35 -10.71 6.52
CA ASP A 72 8.58 -9.57 7.09
C ASP A 72 8.79 -8.22 6.36
N GLY A 73 8.34 -8.12 5.11
CA GLY A 73 8.47 -6.93 4.27
C GLY A 73 7.20 -6.61 3.51
N VAL A 74 6.90 -5.32 3.39
CA VAL A 74 5.78 -4.81 2.59
C VAL A 74 6.33 -3.96 1.45
N VAL A 75 5.99 -4.31 0.21
CA VAL A 75 6.37 -3.55 -0.98
C VAL A 75 5.17 -2.77 -1.49
N VAL A 76 5.24 -1.44 -1.49
CA VAL A 76 4.20 -0.57 -2.05
C VAL A 76 4.36 -0.50 -3.56
N ILE A 77 3.41 -1.12 -4.28
CA ILE A 77 3.42 -1.24 -5.74
C ILE A 77 2.85 0.04 -6.36
N THR A 78 1.69 0.48 -5.90
CA THR A 78 1.03 1.71 -6.41
C THR A 78 0.09 2.32 -5.38
N VAL A 79 -0.22 3.60 -5.57
CA VAL A 79 -1.09 4.38 -4.68
C VAL A 79 -2.01 5.25 -5.53
N PHE A 80 -3.31 5.28 -5.22
CA PHE A 80 -4.30 6.06 -5.98
C PHE A 80 -5.46 6.53 -5.09
N GLY A 81 -6.16 7.58 -5.55
CA GLY A 81 -7.40 8.03 -4.93
C GLY A 81 -8.59 7.17 -5.38
N ILE A 82 -9.56 6.97 -4.50
CA ILE A 82 -10.82 6.27 -4.80
C ILE A 82 -11.95 7.29 -4.76
N SER A 83 -12.81 7.28 -5.77
CA SER A 83 -14.02 8.11 -5.86
C SER A 83 -15.24 7.39 -5.29
#